data_AF-A0A968TV72-F1
#
_entry.id   AF-A0A968TV72-F1
#
_cell.length_a   1.000
_cell.length_b   1.000
_cell.length_c   1.000
_cell.angle_alpha   90.00
_cell.angle_beta   90.00
_cell.angle_gamma   90.00
#
_symmetry.space_group_name_H-M   'P 1'
#
loop_
_entity.id
_entity.type
_entity.pdbx_description
1 polymer ?
#
loop_
_entity_poly.entity_id
_entity_poly.type
_entity_poly.pdbx_seq_one_letter_code
_entity_poly.pdbx_strand_id
1 'polypeptide(L)'
;MAQSVIHLTQSRYYSPAFNAAVFDGPIRIYFAQHQETLALKVYFRLQQYLKETYSVFRNSFKEHGQTIFLMLYPTLEAFQHSFSGECEANVVAERLGEDHVLGVRGPLGDEQYDEVFLQVKAILRDLGMIPELAAPSV
;
A
#
# COMPACT_ATOMS: atom_id res chain seq x y z
N MET A 1 -3.56 4.70 17.00
CA MET A 1 -4.00 3.71 15.99
C MET A 1 -5.43 3.94 15.45
N ALA A 2 -6.35 4.62 16.16
CA ALA A 2 -7.72 4.87 15.66
C ALA A 2 -7.85 6.11 14.73
N GLN A 3 -7.02 7.14 14.92
CA GLN A 3 -7.10 8.39 14.13
C GLN A 3 -6.82 8.19 12.64
N SER A 4 -5.81 7.38 12.26
CA SER A 4 -5.46 7.11 10.86
C SER A 4 -6.61 6.47 10.06
N VAL A 5 -7.39 5.60 10.69
CA VAL A 5 -8.57 4.97 10.05
C VAL A 5 -9.68 5.98 9.85
N ILE A 6 -9.92 6.84 10.85
CA ILE A 6 -10.95 7.88 10.78
C ILE A 6 -10.57 8.90 9.69
N HIS A 7 -9.31 9.29 9.61
CA HIS A 7 -8.83 10.17 8.55
C HIS A 7 -8.94 9.52 7.17
N LEU A 8 -8.67 8.22 7.06
CA LEU A 8 -8.83 7.51 5.80
C LEU A 8 -10.29 7.41 5.37
N THR A 9 -11.20 6.99 6.24
CA THR A 9 -12.63 6.83 5.89
C THR A 9 -13.33 8.15 5.63
N GLN A 10 -12.77 9.27 6.10
CA GLN A 10 -13.21 10.63 5.78
C GLN A 10 -12.47 11.25 4.59
N SER A 11 -11.43 10.58 4.07
CA SER A 11 -10.65 11.06 2.92
C SER A 11 -11.28 10.66 1.60
N ARG A 12 -10.88 11.37 0.54
CA ARG A 12 -11.22 11.04 -0.85
C ARG A 12 -10.72 9.66 -1.30
N TYR A 13 -9.74 9.07 -0.61
CA TYR A 13 -9.14 7.78 -1.01
C TYR A 13 -9.93 6.57 -0.55
N TYR A 14 -10.95 6.74 0.29
CA TYR A 14 -11.80 5.64 0.68
C TYR A 14 -12.97 5.48 -0.29
N SER A 15 -13.04 4.32 -0.95
CA SER A 15 -14.15 3.97 -1.82
C SER A 15 -15.13 3.06 -1.09
N PRO A 16 -16.46 3.27 -1.23
CA PRO A 16 -17.46 2.34 -0.71
C PRO A 16 -17.40 0.96 -1.38
N ALA A 17 -16.65 0.81 -2.47
CA ALA A 17 -16.39 -0.49 -3.09
C ALA A 17 -15.47 -1.40 -2.27
N PHE A 18 -14.76 -0.85 -1.27
CA PHE A 18 -13.88 -1.61 -0.38
C PHE A 18 -14.68 -2.29 0.73
N ASN A 19 -15.11 -3.53 0.47
CA ASN A 19 -15.84 -4.35 1.43
C ASN A 19 -14.97 -5.38 2.17
N ALA A 20 -13.68 -5.48 1.83
CA ALA A 20 -12.71 -6.37 2.46
C ALA A 20 -11.38 -5.66 2.73
N ALA A 21 -10.66 -6.13 3.76
CA ALA A 21 -9.34 -5.62 4.08
C ALA A 21 -8.44 -6.68 4.73
N VAL A 22 -7.14 -6.58 4.48
CA VAL A 22 -6.08 -7.37 5.12
C VAL A 22 -5.24 -6.43 5.98
N PHE A 23 -5.03 -6.81 7.24
CA PHE A 23 -4.25 -6.04 8.20
C PHE A 23 -3.06 -6.87 8.66
N ASP A 24 -1.85 -6.38 8.41
CA ASP A 24 -0.63 -7.01 8.87
C ASP A 24 0.40 -5.96 9.28
N GLY A 25 0.50 -5.74 10.59
CA GLY A 25 1.35 -4.70 11.18
C GLY A 25 1.02 -3.30 10.64
N PRO A 26 2.01 -2.58 10.05
CA PRO A 26 1.79 -1.26 9.45
C PRO A 26 1.11 -1.31 8.09
N ILE A 27 0.97 -2.47 7.44
CA ILE A 27 0.37 -2.59 6.11
C ILE A 27 -1.12 -2.89 6.25
N ARG A 28 -1.94 -2.09 5.58
CA ARG A 28 -3.38 -2.26 5.51
C ARG A 28 -3.83 -2.23 4.07
N ILE A 29 -4.32 -3.35 3.56
CA ILE A 29 -4.75 -3.48 2.17
C ILE A 29 -6.28 -3.50 2.15
N TYR A 30 -6.90 -2.55 1.47
CA TYR A 30 -8.35 -2.46 1.26
C TYR A 30 -8.66 -2.82 -0.20
N PHE A 31 -9.68 -3.65 -0.39
CA PHE A 31 -10.02 -4.20 -1.70
C PHE A 31 -11.50 -4.57 -1.76
N ALA A 32 -12.00 -4.77 -2.98
CA ALA A 32 -13.29 -5.38 -3.21
C ALA A 32 -13.17 -6.92 -3.12
N GLN A 33 -14.18 -7.60 -2.58
CA GLN A 33 -14.17 -9.05 -2.30
C GLN A 33 -13.81 -9.92 -3.51
N HIS A 34 -14.21 -9.53 -4.72
CA HIS A 34 -13.85 -10.25 -5.95
C HIS A 34 -12.35 -10.12 -6.33
N GLN A 35 -11.62 -9.19 -5.72
CA GLN A 35 -10.17 -9.01 -5.86
C GLN A 35 -9.39 -9.63 -4.68
N GLU A 36 -10.03 -10.42 -3.82
CA GLU A 36 -9.37 -11.04 -2.66
C GLU A 36 -8.13 -11.84 -3.05
N THR A 37 -8.22 -12.66 -4.09
CA THR A 37 -7.07 -13.44 -4.60
C THR A 37 -5.91 -12.52 -5.00
N LEU A 38 -6.20 -11.37 -5.59
CA LEU A 38 -5.21 -10.38 -6.00
C LEU A 38 -4.59 -9.67 -4.79
N ALA A 39 -5.40 -9.27 -3.82
CA ALA A 39 -4.94 -8.67 -2.57
C ALA A 39 -4.02 -9.61 -1.79
N LEU A 40 -4.38 -10.89 -1.69
CA LEU A 40 -3.56 -11.91 -1.04
C LEU A 40 -2.24 -12.15 -1.77
N LYS A 41 -2.21 -12.15 -3.10
CA LYS A 41 -0.95 -12.24 -3.86
C LYS A 41 -0.02 -11.07 -3.54
N VAL A 42 -0.52 -9.84 -3.55
CA VAL A 42 0.26 -8.64 -3.19
C VAL A 42 0.78 -8.76 -1.76
N TYR A 43 -0.10 -9.15 -0.83
CA TYR A 43 0.22 -9.37 0.57
C TYR A 43 1.35 -10.39 0.76
N PHE A 44 1.22 -11.60 0.21
CA PHE A 44 2.24 -12.64 0.38
C PHE A 44 3.58 -12.26 -0.27
N ARG A 45 3.56 -11.57 -1.42
CA ARG A 45 4.78 -11.08 -2.08
C ARG A 45 5.49 -10.02 -1.22
N LEU A 46 4.73 -9.07 -0.67
CA LEU A 46 5.24 -8.08 0.28
C LEU A 46 5.79 -8.75 1.54
N GLN A 47 5.05 -9.69 2.11
CA GLN A 47 5.46 -10.43 3.30
C GLN A 47 6.74 -11.23 3.07
N GLN A 48 6.88 -11.88 1.90
CA GLN A 48 8.07 -12.64 1.54
C GLN A 48 9.29 -11.74 1.37
N TYR A 49 9.12 -10.57 0.75
CA TYR A 49 10.21 -9.61 0.61
C TYR A 49 10.61 -9.02 1.96
N LEU A 50 9.62 -8.64 2.75
CA LEU A 50 9.84 -8.04 4.04
C LEU A 50 10.34 -9.05 5.05
N LYS A 51 10.17 -10.36 4.88
CA LYS A 51 10.53 -11.40 5.87
C LYS A 51 11.91 -11.20 6.53
N GLU A 52 12.90 -10.71 5.78
CA GLU A 52 14.25 -10.44 6.28
C GLU A 52 14.34 -9.10 7.07
N THR A 53 13.57 -8.09 6.66
CA THR A 53 13.53 -6.74 7.27
C THR A 53 12.32 -6.53 8.20
N TYR A 54 11.42 -7.52 8.32
CA TYR A 54 10.08 -7.40 8.89
C TYR A 54 10.14 -7.10 10.39
N SER A 55 11.14 -7.67 11.06
CA SER A 55 11.38 -7.46 12.49
C SER A 55 11.76 -6.01 12.80
N VAL A 56 12.58 -5.39 11.94
CA VAL A 56 12.97 -3.97 12.04
C VAL A 56 11.78 -3.09 11.71
N PHE A 57 11.07 -3.43 10.63
CA PHE A 57 9.87 -2.73 10.17
C PHE A 57 8.77 -2.68 11.24
N ARG A 58 8.49 -3.79 11.92
CA ARG A 58 7.51 -3.85 13.00
C ARG A 58 7.94 -3.04 14.24
N ASN A 59 9.24 -2.98 14.51
CA ASN A 59 9.77 -2.19 15.63
C ASN A 59 9.72 -0.69 15.33
N SER A 60 10.15 -0.24 14.15
CA SER A 60 10.03 1.15 13.70
C SER A 60 8.56 1.59 13.61
N PHE A 61 7.64 0.71 13.22
CA PHE A 61 6.20 1.02 13.28
C PHE A 61 5.71 1.29 14.71
N LYS A 62 6.18 0.54 15.70
CA LYS A 62 5.80 0.80 17.10
C LYS A 62 6.32 2.16 17.59
N GLU A 63 7.44 2.62 17.05
CA GLU A 63 8.06 3.90 17.42
C GLU A 63 7.48 5.10 16.67
N HIS A 64 7.11 4.94 15.38
CA HIS A 64 6.65 6.04 14.53
C HIS A 64 5.15 6.03 14.24
N GLY A 65 4.45 4.91 14.46
CA GLY A 65 3.00 4.80 14.29
C GLY A 65 2.48 4.91 12.85
N GLN A 66 3.36 4.95 11.85
CA GLN A 66 3.01 5.21 10.46
C GLN A 66 2.46 3.98 9.74
N THR A 67 1.29 4.14 9.13
CA THR A 67 0.56 3.08 8.44
C THR A 67 0.67 3.27 6.91
N ILE A 68 0.83 2.17 6.19
CA ILE A 68 0.76 2.11 4.73
C ILE A 68 -0.59 1.52 4.35
N PHE A 69 -1.41 2.34 3.71
CA PHE A 69 -2.74 1.99 3.22
C PHE A 69 -2.68 1.66 1.74
N LEU A 70 -2.75 0.38 1.38
CA LEU A 70 -2.92 -0.06 0.00
C LEU A 70 -4.40 -0.06 -0.35
N MET A 71 -4.77 0.65 -1.41
CA MET A 71 -6.14 0.77 -1.91
C MET A 71 -6.22 0.13 -3.29
N LEU A 72 -6.79 -1.07 -3.37
CA LEU A 72 -6.95 -1.81 -4.62
C LEU A 72 -8.32 -1.48 -5.22
N TYR A 73 -8.34 -0.58 -6.20
CA TYR A 73 -9.59 -0.14 -6.82
C TYR A 73 -10.08 -1.19 -7.82
N PRO A 74 -11.36 -1.58 -7.77
CA PRO A 74 -11.92 -2.55 -8.72
C PRO A 74 -12.12 -1.97 -10.12
N THR A 75 -12.33 -0.65 -10.20
CA THR A 75 -12.58 0.06 -11.46
C THR A 75 -11.70 1.30 -11.59
N LEU A 76 -11.42 1.68 -12.83
CA LEU A 76 -10.71 2.92 -13.16
C LEU A 76 -11.44 4.15 -12.61
N GLU A 77 -12.77 4.19 -12.74
CA GLU A 77 -13.57 5.33 -12.29
C GLU A 77 -13.42 5.57 -10.79
N ALA A 78 -13.44 4.49 -9.98
CA ALA A 78 -13.25 4.61 -8.54
C ALA A 78 -11.85 5.12 -8.19
N PHE A 79 -10.83 4.70 -8.95
CA PHE A 79 -9.46 5.20 -8.80
C PHE A 79 -9.34 6.69 -9.15
N GLN A 80 -9.89 7.12 -10.28
CA GLN A 80 -9.86 8.52 -10.74
C GLN A 80 -10.65 9.46 -9.82
N HIS A 81 -11.75 8.99 -9.25
CA HIS A 81 -12.50 9.75 -8.25
C HIS A 81 -11.67 10.03 -6.99
N SER A 82 -10.87 9.06 -6.56
CA SER A 82 -10.04 9.16 -5.37
C SER A 82 -8.74 9.95 -5.59
N PHE A 83 -8.11 9.75 -6.73
CA PHE A 83 -6.85 10.39 -7.11
C PHE A 83 -7.17 11.38 -8.22
N SER A 84 -7.57 12.58 -7.83
CA SER A 84 -8.02 13.65 -8.74
C SER A 84 -6.89 14.07 -9.68
N GLY A 85 -6.87 13.52 -10.89
CA GLY A 85 -5.94 13.87 -11.95
C GLY A 85 -5.93 12.84 -13.06
N GLU A 86 -5.53 13.26 -14.26
CA GLU A 86 -5.15 12.36 -15.37
C GLU A 86 -3.85 11.63 -14.99
N CYS A 87 -3.92 10.76 -13.99
CA CYS A 87 -2.81 9.92 -13.60
C CYS A 87 -2.82 8.71 -14.52
N GLU A 88 -1.95 8.74 -15.54
CA GLU A 88 -1.70 7.58 -16.40
C GLU A 88 -1.00 6.44 -15.64
N ALA A 89 -0.47 6.72 -14.44
CA ALA A 89 0.17 5.73 -13.59
C ALA A 89 -0.84 4.69 -13.07
N ASN A 90 -0.48 3.41 -13.15
CA ASN A 90 -1.27 2.32 -12.58
C ASN A 90 -1.24 2.31 -11.04
N VAL A 91 -0.22 2.95 -10.46
CA VAL A 91 0.01 3.01 -9.02
C VAL A 91 0.37 4.43 -8.63
N VAL A 92 -0.31 4.97 -7.64
CA VAL A 92 -0.09 6.32 -7.12
C VAL A 92 0.10 6.27 -5.63
N ALA A 93 1.16 6.91 -5.15
CA ALA A 93 1.44 7.09 -3.73
C ALA A 93 1.13 8.53 -3.32
N GLU A 94 0.31 8.72 -2.29
CA GLU A 94 0.07 10.02 -1.66
C GLU A 94 0.27 9.92 -0.15
N ARG A 95 0.72 11.01 0.49
CA ARG A 95 0.80 11.09 1.95
C ARG A 95 -0.53 11.56 2.52
N LEU A 96 -1.02 10.84 3.52
CA LEU A 96 -2.18 11.20 4.32
C LEU A 96 -1.73 11.53 5.75
N GLY A 97 -1.28 12.76 5.95
CA GLY A 97 -0.66 13.18 7.21
C GLY A 97 0.70 12.49 7.42
N GLU A 98 0.79 11.66 8.46
CA GLU A 98 1.98 10.84 8.76
C GLU A 98 1.91 9.44 8.11
N ASP A 99 0.74 9.08 7.58
CA ASP A 99 0.50 7.81 6.92
C ASP A 99 0.73 7.91 5.40
N HIS A 100 0.89 6.77 4.74
CA HIS A 100 1.01 6.69 3.29
C HIS A 100 -0.17 5.94 2.70
N VAL A 101 -0.74 6.47 1.62
CA VAL A 101 -1.82 5.84 0.86
C VAL A 101 -1.31 5.50 -0.52
N LEU A 102 -1.41 4.23 -0.89
CA LEU A 102 -1.06 3.72 -2.20
C LEU A 102 -2.34 3.33 -2.94
N GLY A 103 -2.75 4.15 -3.90
CA GLY A 103 -3.81 3.83 -4.83
C GLY A 103 -3.30 2.92 -5.94
N VAL A 104 -4.02 1.84 -6.19
CA VAL A 104 -3.71 0.91 -7.27
C VAL A 104 -4.92 0.80 -8.20
N ARG A 105 -4.71 1.17 -9.46
CA ARG A 105 -5.70 1.10 -10.52
C ARG A 105 -5.91 -0.36 -10.95
N GLY A 106 -7.07 -0.93 -10.60
CA GLY A 106 -7.47 -2.23 -11.13
C GLY A 106 -8.17 -2.14 -12.49
N PRO A 107 -8.32 -3.29 -13.19
CA PRO A 107 -7.73 -4.60 -12.88
C PRO A 107 -6.24 -4.68 -13.25
N LEU A 108 -5.41 -5.28 -12.37
CA LEU A 108 -3.96 -5.43 -12.58
C LEU A 108 -3.64 -6.77 -13.25
N GLY A 109 -2.80 -6.75 -14.27
CA GLY A 109 -2.03 -7.91 -14.75
C GLY A 109 -0.71 -8.06 -13.98
N ASP A 110 -0.03 -9.19 -14.17
CA ASP A 110 1.20 -9.56 -13.43
C ASP A 110 2.30 -8.49 -13.49
N GLU A 111 2.42 -7.74 -14.60
CA GLU A 111 3.41 -6.68 -14.79
C GLU A 111 3.18 -5.47 -13.87
N GLN A 112 1.92 -5.10 -13.61
CA GLN A 112 1.61 -3.99 -12.71
C GLN A 112 1.82 -4.33 -11.22
N TYR A 113 2.00 -5.61 -10.86
CA TYR A 113 2.33 -5.99 -9.48
C TYR A 113 3.75 -5.56 -9.10
N ASP A 114 4.68 -5.60 -10.05
CA ASP A 114 6.04 -5.16 -9.81
C ASP A 114 6.08 -3.65 -9.57
N GLU A 115 5.23 -2.87 -10.24
CA GLU A 115 5.07 -1.43 -9.99
C GLU A 115 4.56 -1.15 -8.57
N VAL A 116 3.51 -1.87 -8.12
CA VAL A 116 2.97 -1.73 -6.75
C VAL A 116 4.06 -1.99 -5.73
N PHE A 117 4.81 -3.07 -5.95
CA PHE A 117 5.87 -3.49 -5.06
C PHE A 117 7.05 -2.50 -5.01
N LEU A 118 7.45 -1.95 -6.17
CA LEU A 118 8.48 -0.91 -6.26
C LEU A 118 8.06 0.36 -5.51
N GLN A 119 6.79 0.76 -5.60
CA GLN A 119 6.28 1.93 -4.88
C GLN A 119 6.27 1.71 -3.37
N VAL A 120 5.81 0.53 -2.90
CA VAL A 120 5.87 0.20 -1.48
C VAL A 120 7.33 0.22 -0.98
N LYS A 121 8.26 -0.35 -1.74
CA LYS A 121 9.70 -0.28 -1.43
C LYS A 121 10.21 1.15 -1.33
N ALA A 122 9.83 2.02 -2.26
CA ALA A 122 10.25 3.41 -2.26
C ALA A 122 9.73 4.15 -1.00
N ILE A 123 8.48 3.92 -0.62
CA ILE A 123 7.90 4.46 0.62
C ILE A 123 8.66 3.93 1.84
N LEU A 124 8.89 2.62 1.91
CA LEU A 124 9.63 2.01 3.03
C LEU A 124 11.05 2.56 3.18
N ARG A 125 11.71 2.86 2.06
CA ARG A 125 13.01 3.53 2.04
C ARG A 125 12.93 4.98 2.53
N ASP A 126 11.92 5.73 2.08
CA ASP A 126 11.69 7.13 2.52
C ASP A 126 11.44 7.21 4.03
N LEU A 127 10.75 6.20 4.57
CA LEU A 127 10.52 6.04 6.00
C LEU A 127 11.77 5.59 6.78
N GLY A 128 12.92 5.39 6.11
CA GLY A 128 14.16 4.92 6.73
C GLY A 128 14.08 3.50 7.28
N MET A 129 13.04 2.73 6.91
CA MET A 129 12.76 1.40 7.47
C MET A 129 13.45 0.25 6.74
N ILE A 130 14.10 0.55 5.61
CA ILE A 130 15.01 -0.37 4.94
C ILE A 130 16.42 0.20 5.13
N PRO A 131 17.25 -0.35 6.03
CA PRO A 131 18.69 -0.10 5.94
C PRO A 131 19.11 -0.64 4.58
N GLU A 132 19.93 0.10 3.83
CA GLU A 132 20.48 -0.31 2.54
C GLU A 132 20.55 -1.84 2.45
N LEU A 133 19.69 -2.45 1.63
CA LEU A 133 20.11 -3.66 0.94
C LEU A 133 21.30 -3.16 0.14
N ALA A 134 22.48 -3.33 0.74
CA ALA A 134 23.76 -3.11 0.11
C ALA A 134 23.59 -3.60 -1.32
N ALA A 135 23.91 -2.72 -2.27
CA ALA A 135 24.07 -3.08 -3.66
C ALA A 135 24.70 -4.47 -3.72
N PRO A 136 24.19 -5.41 -4.55
CA PRO A 136 24.83 -6.69 -4.70
C PRO A 136 26.29 -6.40 -5.03
N SER A 137 27.16 -6.67 -4.05
CA SER A 137 28.58 -6.48 -4.18
C SER A 137 29.07 -7.67 -4.97
N VAL A 138 29.34 -7.39 -6.25
CA VAL A 138 30.07 -8.21 -7.23
C VAL A 138 29.31 -9.39 -7.83
#